data_AF-U5SBG1-F1
#
_entry.id   AF-U5SBG1-F1
#
_cell.length_a   1.000
_cell.length_b   1.000
_cell.length_c   1.000
_cell.angle_alpha   90.00
_cell.angle_beta   90.00
_cell.angle_gamma   90.00
#
_symmetry.space_group_name_H-M   'P 1'
#
loop_
_entity.id
_entity.type
_entity.pdbx_description
1 polymer ?
#
loop_
_entity_poly.entity_id
_entity_poly.type
_entity_poly.pdbx_seq_one_letter_code
_entity_poly.pdbx_strand_id
1 'polypeptide(L)'
;MFQSIFKTINHYLYHPLFLVLTIPLSYLISGTLYAGQYAHFSFVHFFLLYSFTFINHLLGNFLFKKTKESISYFQLSFIAFEIINLLLIFYFSFRVHYLAGLLLLLYSLVIHLQFYLVKQGYAWLMLVFSSIFKGGILTYLSFYVQANFIPSTLFYWSIPLVLVVFLVEFGKLQLNYGSIHKDFSNDQTTLLFLKQELFNRIFLGLTVLIYLISFIIFIPTFNKLSFIILLTIPFALSIIQSILSTKKTVPTKLKQRMLYIYSISFFIAFSIILFVHIF
;
A
#
# COMPACT_ATOMS: atom_id res chain seq x y z
N MET A 1 -9.91 -12.34 -30.95
CA MET A 1 -10.53 -12.71 -29.65
C MET A 1 -9.63 -12.41 -28.46
N PHE A 2 -8.35 -12.83 -28.44
CA PHE A 2 -7.43 -12.49 -27.36
C PHE A 2 -7.20 -10.97 -27.21
N GLN A 3 -7.00 -10.22 -28.28
CA GLN A 3 -6.81 -8.76 -28.19
C GLN A 3 -8.02 -8.00 -27.61
N SER A 4 -9.26 -8.45 -27.87
CA SER A 4 -10.45 -7.84 -27.29
C SER A 4 -10.56 -8.15 -25.79
N ILE A 5 -10.27 -9.39 -25.39
CA ILE A 5 -10.23 -9.81 -23.98
C ILE A 5 -9.14 -9.01 -23.22
N PHE A 6 -7.93 -8.89 -23.77
CA PHE A 6 -6.86 -8.10 -23.17
C PHE A 6 -7.22 -6.62 -23.03
N LYS A 7 -7.89 -6.04 -24.03
CA LYS A 7 -8.36 -4.64 -23.98
C LYS A 7 -9.41 -4.45 -22.87
N THR A 8 -10.34 -5.39 -22.73
CA THR A 8 -11.37 -5.38 -21.69
C THR A 8 -10.75 -5.54 -20.29
N ILE A 9 -9.84 -6.49 -20.11
CA ILE A 9 -9.12 -6.70 -18.84
C ILE A 9 -8.35 -5.44 -18.44
N ASN A 10 -7.62 -4.83 -19.38
CA ASN A 10 -6.91 -3.57 -19.12
C ASN A 10 -7.88 -2.42 -18.79
N HIS A 11 -9.06 -2.38 -19.38
CA HIS A 11 -10.05 -1.36 -19.02
C HIS A 11 -10.49 -1.48 -17.55
N TYR A 12 -10.77 -2.71 -17.08
CA TYR A 12 -11.21 -2.96 -15.71
C TYR A 12 -10.09 -2.79 -14.67
N LEU A 13 -8.88 -3.33 -14.92
CA LEU A 13 -7.76 -3.24 -13.99
C LEU A 13 -7.34 -1.80 -13.68
N TYR A 14 -7.47 -0.92 -14.68
CA TYR A 14 -7.12 0.50 -14.54
C TYR A 14 -8.32 1.37 -14.15
N HIS A 15 -9.48 0.78 -13.86
CA HIS A 15 -10.66 1.52 -13.44
C HIS A 15 -10.46 2.08 -12.01
N PRO A 16 -10.71 3.37 -11.76
CA PRO A 16 -10.44 3.98 -10.46
C PRO A 16 -11.24 3.35 -9.32
N LEU A 17 -12.51 2.99 -9.55
CA LEU A 17 -13.34 2.32 -8.53
C LEU A 17 -12.78 0.94 -8.15
N PHE A 18 -12.26 0.20 -9.12
CA PHE A 18 -11.65 -1.11 -8.88
C PHE A 18 -10.44 -0.96 -7.96
N LEU A 19 -9.56 0.00 -8.25
CA LEU A 19 -8.36 0.25 -7.44
C LEU A 19 -8.70 0.73 -6.02
N VAL A 20 -9.67 1.62 -5.87
CA VAL A 20 -10.11 2.13 -4.55
C VAL A 20 -10.61 1.01 -3.63
N LEU A 21 -11.26 -0.02 -4.19
CA LEU A 21 -11.72 -1.19 -3.45
C LEU A 21 -10.61 -2.23 -3.21
N THR A 22 -9.78 -2.47 -4.22
CA THR A 22 -8.80 -3.57 -4.19
C THR A 22 -7.52 -3.23 -3.43
N ILE A 23 -7.10 -1.96 -3.38
CA ILE A 23 -5.90 -1.57 -2.64
C ILE A 23 -6.02 -1.93 -1.15
N PRO A 24 -7.06 -1.49 -0.40
CA PRO A 24 -7.17 -1.83 1.02
C PRO A 24 -7.30 -3.34 1.23
N LEU A 25 -8.05 -4.00 0.35
CA LEU A 25 -8.22 -5.46 0.39
C LEU A 25 -6.88 -6.19 0.24
N SER A 26 -6.04 -5.76 -0.70
CA SER A 26 -4.75 -6.41 -0.98
C SER A 26 -3.82 -6.45 0.23
N TYR A 27 -3.84 -5.41 1.08
CA TYR A 27 -3.01 -5.35 2.29
C TYR A 27 -3.45 -6.32 3.39
N LEU A 28 -4.72 -6.74 3.37
CA LEU A 28 -5.30 -7.60 4.40
C LEU A 28 -5.25 -9.08 4.04
N ILE A 29 -5.43 -9.43 2.76
CA ILE A 29 -5.62 -10.82 2.31
C ILE A 29 -4.50 -11.76 2.81
N SER A 30 -3.22 -11.37 2.67
CA SER A 30 -2.11 -12.27 2.99
C SER A 30 -2.11 -12.71 4.47
N GLY A 31 -2.31 -11.77 5.39
CA GLY A 31 -2.36 -12.10 6.83
C GLY A 31 -3.60 -12.92 7.19
N THR A 32 -4.76 -12.60 6.61
CA THR A 32 -6.01 -13.35 6.82
C THR A 32 -5.90 -14.79 6.31
N LEU A 33 -5.34 -14.99 5.11
CA LEU A 33 -5.14 -16.33 4.55
C LEU A 33 -4.19 -17.15 5.41
N TYR A 34 -3.09 -16.53 5.87
CA TYR A 34 -2.14 -17.24 6.73
C TYR A 34 -2.76 -17.63 8.08
N ALA A 35 -3.64 -16.81 8.63
CA ALA A 35 -4.37 -17.15 9.84
C ALA A 35 -5.30 -18.35 9.68
N GLY A 36 -5.75 -18.66 8.45
CA GLY A 36 -6.57 -19.82 8.15
C GLY A 36 -5.92 -21.17 8.51
N GLN A 37 -4.59 -21.20 8.66
CA GLN A 37 -3.87 -22.38 9.18
C GLN A 37 -4.15 -22.63 10.67
N TYR A 38 -4.48 -21.60 11.44
CA TYR A 38 -4.56 -21.65 12.90
C TYR A 38 -5.97 -21.46 13.45
N ALA A 39 -6.84 -20.76 12.73
CA ALA A 39 -8.17 -20.40 13.20
C ALA A 39 -9.19 -20.42 12.07
N HIS A 40 -10.46 -20.61 12.45
CA HIS A 40 -11.57 -20.44 11.52
C HIS A 40 -11.74 -18.97 11.14
N PHE A 41 -11.99 -18.75 9.86
CA PHE A 41 -12.19 -17.41 9.32
C PHE A 41 -13.41 -16.72 9.94
N SER A 42 -13.17 -15.60 10.61
CA SER A 42 -14.20 -14.71 11.13
C SER A 42 -14.48 -13.58 10.16
N PHE A 43 -15.57 -13.73 9.41
CA PHE A 43 -16.01 -12.74 8.43
C PHE A 43 -16.27 -11.36 9.03
N VAL A 44 -16.89 -11.29 10.21
CA VAL A 44 -17.22 -10.02 10.88
C VAL A 44 -15.97 -9.20 11.16
N HIS A 45 -14.97 -9.84 11.78
CA HIS A 45 -13.73 -9.16 12.10
C HIS A 45 -12.95 -8.72 10.85
N PHE A 46 -12.91 -9.56 9.82
CA PHE A 46 -12.30 -9.21 8.54
C PHE A 46 -13.01 -8.02 7.89
N PHE A 47 -14.35 -8.04 7.85
CA PHE A 47 -15.16 -6.98 7.24
C PHE A 47 -15.00 -5.64 7.96
N LEU A 48 -14.96 -5.65 9.29
CA LEU A 48 -14.74 -4.43 10.08
C LEU A 48 -13.32 -3.87 9.87
N LEU A 49 -12.30 -4.73 9.81
CA LEU A 49 -10.92 -4.31 9.53
C LEU A 49 -10.78 -3.77 8.10
N TYR A 50 -11.42 -4.44 7.12
CA TYR A 50 -11.51 -3.95 5.75
C TYR A 50 -12.18 -2.58 5.70
N SER A 51 -13.31 -2.40 6.38
CA SER A 51 -14.01 -1.11 6.46
C SER A 51 -13.12 -0.02 7.04
N PHE A 52 -12.35 -0.32 8.08
CA PHE A 52 -11.38 0.62 8.65
C PHE A 52 -10.30 1.04 7.62
N THR A 53 -9.68 0.07 6.96
CA THR A 53 -8.63 0.37 5.96
C THR A 53 -9.17 1.12 4.75
N PHE A 54 -10.38 0.79 4.32
CA PHE A 54 -11.10 1.45 3.24
C PHE A 54 -11.43 2.90 3.59
N ILE A 55 -11.97 3.17 4.79
CA ILE A 55 -12.26 4.52 5.25
C ILE A 55 -10.99 5.35 5.34
N ASN A 56 -9.91 4.83 5.92
CA ASN A 56 -8.63 5.54 5.97
C ASN A 56 -8.04 5.78 4.57
N HIS A 57 -8.24 4.87 3.62
CA HIS A 57 -7.85 5.09 2.23
C HIS A 57 -8.63 6.27 1.61
N LEU A 58 -9.94 6.36 1.87
CA LEU A 58 -10.76 7.50 1.44
C LEU A 58 -10.32 8.79 2.12
N LEU A 59 -10.15 8.80 3.44
CA LEU A 59 -9.66 9.96 4.20
C LEU A 59 -8.31 10.45 3.66
N GLY A 60 -7.36 9.56 3.40
CA GLY A 60 -6.08 9.89 2.78
C GLY A 60 -6.23 10.56 1.41
N ASN A 61 -7.15 10.06 0.57
CA ASN A 61 -7.44 10.68 -0.73
C ASN A 61 -8.11 12.06 -0.59
N PHE A 62 -9.00 12.24 0.39
CA PHE A 62 -9.62 13.53 0.70
C PHE A 62 -8.58 14.56 1.17
N LEU A 63 -7.72 14.16 2.11
CA LEU A 63 -6.62 15.00 2.61
C LEU A 63 -5.66 15.39 1.48
N PHE A 64 -5.33 14.46 0.59
CA PHE A 64 -4.51 14.76 -0.59
C PHE A 64 -5.17 15.78 -1.51
N LYS A 65 -6.47 15.65 -1.79
CA LYS A 65 -7.19 16.62 -2.62
C LYS A 65 -7.15 18.02 -2.00
N LYS A 66 -7.27 18.13 -0.67
CA LYS A 66 -7.17 19.40 0.05
C LYS A 66 -5.78 20.03 0.04
N THR A 67 -4.72 19.24 -0.09
CA THR A 67 -3.40 19.84 -0.34
C THR A 67 -3.29 20.55 -1.69
N LYS A 68 -4.23 20.31 -2.61
CA LYS A 68 -4.27 20.93 -3.95
C LYS A 68 -5.33 22.01 -4.11
N GLU A 69 -6.38 21.97 -3.30
CA GLU A 69 -7.55 22.85 -3.39
C GLU A 69 -7.87 23.35 -1.97
N SER A 70 -8.09 24.66 -1.79
CA SER A 70 -8.45 25.30 -0.50
C SER A 70 -9.88 24.97 -0.06
N ILE A 71 -10.22 23.69 0.03
CA ILE A 71 -11.55 23.22 0.45
C ILE A 71 -11.63 23.20 1.99
N SER A 72 -12.72 23.73 2.55
CA SER A 72 -12.93 23.79 4.00
C SER A 72 -12.94 22.41 4.67
N TYR A 73 -12.47 22.33 5.92
CA TYR A 73 -12.42 21.11 6.73
C TYR A 73 -13.80 20.56 7.14
N PHE A 74 -14.85 21.37 7.03
CA PHE A 74 -16.20 21.08 7.51
C PHE A 74 -17.11 20.42 6.47
N GLN A 75 -16.59 19.46 5.71
CA GLN A 75 -17.44 18.66 4.83
C GLN A 75 -18.03 17.50 5.64
N LEU A 76 -19.36 17.43 5.75
CA LEU A 76 -20.09 16.44 6.57
C LEU A 76 -19.58 15.00 6.37
N SER A 77 -19.30 14.61 5.12
CA SER A 77 -18.78 13.29 4.78
C SER A 77 -17.42 12.98 5.42
N PHE A 78 -16.54 13.98 5.57
CA PHE A 78 -15.24 13.80 6.22
C PHE A 78 -15.43 13.52 7.72
N ILE A 79 -16.27 14.30 8.39
CA ILE A 79 -16.60 14.12 9.81
C ILE A 79 -17.24 12.75 10.04
N ALA A 80 -18.18 12.35 9.17
CA ALA A 80 -18.80 11.03 9.26
C ALA A 80 -17.76 9.90 9.15
N PHE A 81 -16.83 10.00 8.21
CA PHE A 81 -15.75 9.02 8.08
C PHE A 81 -14.81 8.99 9.29
N GLU A 82 -14.47 10.13 9.89
CA GLU A 82 -13.68 10.17 11.13
C GLU A 82 -14.41 9.51 12.31
N ILE A 83 -15.70 9.78 12.48
CA ILE A 83 -16.49 9.18 13.55
C ILE A 83 -16.55 7.66 13.38
N ILE A 84 -16.83 7.16 12.16
CA ILE A 84 -16.85 5.72 11.90
C ILE A 84 -15.46 5.11 12.13
N ASN A 85 -14.40 5.80 11.71
CA ASN A 85 -13.03 5.36 11.92
C ASN A 85 -12.68 5.22 13.42
N LEU A 86 -13.06 6.21 14.24
CA LEU A 86 -12.90 6.15 15.69
C LEU A 86 -13.74 5.04 16.34
N LEU A 87 -14.98 4.82 15.88
CA LEU A 87 -15.82 3.72 16.36
C LEU A 87 -15.19 2.34 16.04
N LEU A 88 -14.57 2.19 14.88
CA LEU A 88 -13.86 0.97 14.51
C LEU A 88 -12.61 0.76 15.38
N ILE A 89 -11.83 1.80 15.63
CA ILE A 89 -10.67 1.74 16.55
C ILE A 89 -11.14 1.33 17.95
N PHE A 90 -12.21 1.95 18.45
CA PHE A 90 -12.82 1.61 19.72
C PHE A 90 -13.27 0.14 19.74
N TYR A 91 -14.00 -0.32 18.72
CA TYR A 91 -14.41 -1.71 18.61
C TYR A 91 -13.21 -2.67 18.73
N PHE A 92 -12.15 -2.48 17.95
CA PHE A 92 -10.97 -3.37 18.00
C PHE A 92 -10.22 -3.30 19.32
N SER A 93 -10.14 -2.13 19.94
CA SER A 93 -9.51 -1.94 21.25
C SER A 93 -10.22 -2.74 22.35
N PHE A 94 -11.56 -2.71 22.37
CA PHE A 94 -12.36 -3.33 23.42
C PHE A 94 -12.73 -4.79 23.15
N ARG A 95 -12.99 -5.16 21.89
CA ARG A 95 -13.48 -6.51 21.53
C ARG A 95 -12.38 -7.47 21.12
N VAL A 96 -11.26 -6.98 20.59
CA VAL A 96 -10.15 -7.83 20.16
C VAL A 96 -8.99 -7.68 21.13
N HIS A 97 -8.30 -6.54 21.12
CA HIS A 97 -7.20 -6.26 22.04
C HIS A 97 -6.82 -4.77 22.01
N TYR A 98 -6.45 -4.20 23.17
CA TYR A 98 -6.06 -2.79 23.27
C TYR A 98 -4.88 -2.43 22.34
N LEU A 99 -3.93 -3.36 22.17
CA LEU A 99 -2.79 -3.19 21.27
C LEU A 99 -3.22 -3.09 19.80
N ALA A 100 -4.24 -3.85 19.39
CA ALA A 100 -4.79 -3.74 18.04
C ALA A 100 -5.43 -2.36 17.83
N GLY A 101 -6.20 -1.89 18.82
CA GLY A 101 -6.73 -0.52 18.84
C GLY A 101 -5.64 0.55 18.72
N LEU A 102 -4.55 0.42 19.49
CA LEU A 102 -3.41 1.34 19.43
C LEU A 102 -2.75 1.35 18.05
N LEU A 103 -2.52 0.19 17.43
CA LEU A 103 -1.93 0.09 16.10
C LEU A 103 -2.84 0.71 15.03
N LEU A 104 -4.15 0.54 15.13
CA LEU A 104 -5.12 1.19 14.24
C LEU A 104 -5.14 2.71 14.43
N LEU A 105 -5.05 3.19 15.67
CA LEU A 105 -4.93 4.61 15.96
C LEU A 105 -3.66 5.20 15.35
N LEU A 106 -2.52 4.54 15.54
CA LEU A 106 -1.25 4.95 14.94
C LEU A 106 -1.31 4.92 13.41
N TYR A 107 -1.94 3.90 12.82
CA TYR A 107 -2.17 3.84 11.37
C TYR A 107 -2.94 5.07 10.88
N SER A 108 -4.03 5.43 11.58
CA SER A 108 -4.82 6.59 11.21
C SER A 108 -4.05 7.90 11.37
N LEU A 109 -3.25 8.04 12.43
CA LEU A 109 -2.35 9.18 12.61
C LEU A 109 -1.34 9.31 11.46
N VAL A 110 -0.76 8.20 11.00
CA VAL A 110 0.16 8.21 9.84
C VAL A 110 -0.54 8.75 8.59
N ILE A 111 -1.77 8.34 8.33
CA ILE A 111 -2.55 8.84 7.18
C ILE A 111 -2.83 10.35 7.28
N HIS A 112 -3.05 10.87 8.48
CA HIS A 112 -3.27 12.29 8.73
C HIS A 112 -2.00 13.12 8.61
N LEU A 113 -0.90 12.63 9.18
CA LEU A 113 0.37 13.35 9.26
C LEU A 113 1.21 13.26 7.99
N GLN A 114 0.95 12.31 7.09
CA GLN A 114 1.79 12.06 5.91
C GLN A 114 2.07 13.32 5.08
N PHE A 115 1.06 14.16 4.83
CA PHE A 115 1.24 15.38 4.03
C PHE A 115 1.96 16.48 4.79
N TYR A 116 1.73 16.57 6.11
CA TYR A 116 2.43 17.52 6.96
C TYR A 116 3.93 17.19 7.05
N LEU A 117 4.28 15.92 7.25
CA LEU A 117 5.67 15.46 7.28
C LEU A 117 6.41 15.76 5.96
N VAL A 118 5.75 15.53 4.82
CA VAL A 118 6.34 15.86 3.51
C VAL A 118 6.54 17.38 3.37
N LYS A 119 5.58 18.19 3.81
CA LYS A 119 5.70 19.66 3.78
C LYS A 119 6.85 20.18 4.65
N GLN A 120 7.14 19.52 5.77
CA GLN A 120 8.23 19.87 6.67
C GLN A 120 9.60 19.28 6.23
N GLY A 121 9.70 18.68 5.04
CA GLY A 121 10.94 18.10 4.52
C GLY A 121 11.23 16.66 5.00
N TYR A 122 10.39 16.08 5.85
CA TYR A 122 10.54 14.71 6.37
C TYR A 122 9.94 13.64 5.44
N ALA A 123 10.17 13.77 4.13
CA ALA A 123 9.61 12.86 3.12
C ALA A 123 10.03 11.40 3.32
N TRP A 124 11.31 11.13 3.64
CA TRP A 124 11.79 9.78 3.90
C TRP A 124 11.13 9.12 5.11
N LEU A 125 10.95 9.89 6.19
CA LEU A 125 10.27 9.40 7.38
C LEU A 125 8.82 9.02 7.08
N MET A 126 8.12 9.87 6.30
CA MET A 126 6.77 9.55 5.82
C MET A 126 6.75 8.25 5.02
N LEU A 127 7.67 8.10 4.06
CA LEU A 127 7.77 6.88 3.24
C LEU A 127 7.95 5.63 4.11
N VAL A 128 8.86 5.68 5.08
CA VAL A 128 9.11 4.56 6.01
C VAL A 128 7.85 4.22 6.81
N PHE A 129 7.25 5.20 7.50
CA PHE A 129 6.05 4.95 8.30
C PHE A 129 4.88 4.44 7.46
N SER A 130 4.57 5.10 6.35
CA SER A 130 3.48 4.72 5.45
C SER A 130 3.64 3.27 4.96
N SER A 131 4.88 2.86 4.66
CA SER A 131 5.19 1.53 4.15
C SER A 131 5.13 0.45 5.21
N ILE A 132 5.69 0.70 6.40
CA ILE A 132 5.61 -0.24 7.54
C ILE A 132 4.15 -0.45 7.94
N PHE A 133 3.37 0.61 8.01
CA PHE A 133 1.97 0.53 8.43
C PHE A 133 1.11 -0.23 7.42
N LYS A 134 1.21 0.10 6.13
CA LYS A 134 0.40 -0.55 5.07
C LYS A 134 0.89 -1.96 4.72
N GLY A 135 2.19 -2.18 4.63
CA GLY A 135 2.77 -3.45 4.17
C GLY A 135 3.10 -4.44 5.27
N GLY A 136 3.30 -3.98 6.51
CA GLY A 136 3.60 -4.83 7.67
C GLY A 136 2.44 -4.87 8.64
N ILE A 137 2.13 -3.74 9.28
CA ILE A 137 1.19 -3.69 10.40
C ILE A 137 -0.22 -4.13 9.99
N LEU A 138 -0.73 -3.72 8.82
CA LEU A 138 -2.03 -4.20 8.34
C LEU A 138 -2.07 -5.72 8.11
N THR A 139 -0.97 -6.30 7.61
CA THR A 139 -0.85 -7.76 7.43
C THR A 139 -0.77 -8.48 8.78
N TYR A 140 -0.07 -7.91 9.76
CA TYR A 140 -0.04 -8.45 11.12
C TYR A 140 -1.40 -8.36 11.81
N LEU A 141 -2.09 -7.23 11.67
CA LEU A 141 -3.41 -7.03 12.24
C LEU A 141 -4.44 -7.95 11.59
N SER A 142 -4.38 -8.15 10.27
CA SER A 142 -5.31 -9.05 9.59
C SER A 142 -5.11 -10.51 10.01
N PHE A 143 -3.88 -10.91 10.31
CA PHE A 143 -3.61 -12.21 10.95
C PHE A 143 -4.09 -12.25 12.41
N TYR A 144 -3.67 -11.28 13.22
CA TYR A 144 -3.92 -11.25 14.66
C TYR A 144 -5.40 -11.23 15.01
N VAL A 145 -6.20 -10.46 14.27
CA VAL A 145 -7.64 -10.36 14.47
C VAL A 145 -8.37 -11.71 14.24
N GLN A 146 -7.74 -12.64 13.52
CA GLN A 146 -8.27 -13.98 13.26
C GLN A 146 -7.72 -15.02 14.24
N ALA A 147 -6.41 -14.97 14.54
CA ALA A 147 -5.71 -16.02 15.28
C ALA A 147 -5.28 -15.63 16.72
N ASN A 148 -5.39 -14.36 17.11
CA ASN A 148 -5.04 -13.78 18.43
C ASN A 148 -3.55 -13.90 18.85
N PHE A 149 -2.64 -14.20 17.93
CA PHE A 149 -1.18 -14.08 18.12
C PHE A 149 -0.53 -13.61 16.82
N ILE A 150 0.80 -13.40 16.80
CA ILE A 150 1.56 -13.11 15.57
C ILE A 150 2.81 -14.02 15.55
N PRO A 151 2.95 -14.94 14.57
CA PRO A 151 4.14 -15.77 14.45
C PRO A 151 5.32 -14.97 13.90
N SER A 152 6.53 -15.35 14.30
CA SER A 152 7.77 -14.70 13.86
C SER A 152 8.01 -14.85 12.35
N THR A 153 7.52 -15.91 11.72
CA THR A 153 7.61 -16.13 10.26
C THR A 153 6.94 -15.00 9.47
N LEU A 154 5.77 -14.55 9.93
CA LEU A 154 5.03 -13.46 9.29
C LEU A 154 5.82 -12.14 9.32
N PHE A 155 6.65 -11.93 10.35
CA PHE A 155 7.53 -10.76 10.43
C PHE A 155 8.48 -10.70 9.24
N TYR A 156 9.19 -11.80 8.97
CA TYR A 156 10.13 -11.89 7.85
C TYR A 156 9.41 -11.77 6.51
N TRP A 157 8.26 -12.45 6.35
CA TRP A 157 7.51 -12.41 5.10
C TRP A 157 6.91 -11.04 4.77
N SER A 158 6.73 -10.18 5.77
CA SER A 158 6.28 -8.80 5.54
C SER A 158 7.36 -7.90 4.93
N ILE A 159 8.66 -8.24 5.05
CA ILE A 159 9.75 -7.37 4.60
C ILE A 159 9.63 -7.06 3.10
N PRO A 160 9.44 -8.05 2.20
CA PRO A 160 9.17 -7.76 0.79
C PRO A 160 7.91 -6.93 0.56
N LEU A 161 6.84 -7.16 1.33
CA LEU A 161 5.58 -6.42 1.23
C LEU A 161 5.76 -4.94 1.59
N VAL A 162 6.49 -4.65 2.67
CA VAL A 162 6.86 -3.30 3.09
C VAL A 162 7.69 -2.62 2.00
N LEU A 163 8.68 -3.31 1.42
CA LEU A 163 9.50 -2.75 0.33
C LEU A 163 8.68 -2.42 -0.92
N VAL A 164 7.70 -3.25 -1.28
CA VAL A 164 6.78 -2.99 -2.40
C VAL A 164 5.94 -1.75 -2.14
N VAL A 165 5.39 -1.61 -0.92
CA VAL A 165 4.64 -0.39 -0.56
C VAL A 165 5.57 0.82 -0.57
N PHE A 166 6.80 0.68 -0.10
CA PHE A 166 7.80 1.74 -0.12
C PHE A 166 8.09 2.23 -1.53
N LEU A 167 8.28 1.31 -2.48
CA LEU A 167 8.44 1.64 -3.89
C LEU A 167 7.25 2.45 -4.42
N VAL A 168 6.04 2.02 -4.09
CA VAL A 168 4.81 2.65 -4.55
C VAL A 168 4.61 4.04 -3.95
N GLU A 169 4.86 4.22 -2.66
CA GLU A 169 4.80 5.55 -2.02
C GLU A 169 5.92 6.47 -2.53
N PHE A 170 7.13 5.95 -2.74
CA PHE A 170 8.24 6.70 -3.33
C PHE A 170 7.90 7.21 -4.73
N GLY A 171 7.33 6.33 -5.57
CA GLY A 171 6.87 6.70 -6.91
C GLY A 171 5.72 7.71 -6.91
N LYS A 172 4.74 7.56 -6.01
CA LYS A 172 3.66 8.55 -5.86
C LYS A 172 4.17 9.90 -5.42
N LEU A 173 5.10 9.92 -4.47
CA LEU A 173 5.68 11.15 -3.95
C LEU A 173 6.38 11.89 -5.09
N GLN A 174 7.23 11.23 -5.88
CA GLN A 174 7.87 11.83 -7.05
C GLN A 174 6.86 12.44 -8.05
N LEU A 175 5.79 11.69 -8.36
CA LEU A 175 4.76 12.14 -9.31
C LEU A 175 3.94 13.35 -8.81
N ASN A 176 3.84 13.52 -7.49
CA ASN A 176 3.03 14.57 -6.87
C ASN A 176 3.86 15.67 -6.19
N TYR A 177 5.19 15.55 -6.14
CA TYR A 177 6.07 16.42 -5.37
C TYR A 177 5.87 17.89 -5.71
N GLY A 178 5.87 18.22 -7.01
CA GLY A 178 5.65 19.57 -7.51
C GLY A 178 4.24 20.12 -7.25
N SER A 179 3.25 19.30 -6.92
CA SER A 179 1.93 19.78 -6.48
C SER A 179 1.85 20.01 -4.97
N ILE A 180 2.67 19.32 -4.18
CA ILE A 180 2.67 19.43 -2.72
C ILE A 180 3.51 20.64 -2.27
N HIS A 181 4.56 20.99 -3.02
CA HIS A 181 5.50 22.08 -2.71
C HIS A 181 5.19 23.42 -3.39
N LYS A 182 4.17 23.51 -4.25
CA LYS A 182 3.82 24.75 -4.98
C LYS A 182 3.52 25.95 -4.08
N ASP A 183 3.16 25.71 -2.81
CA ASP A 183 2.70 26.74 -1.87
C ASP A 183 3.81 27.25 -0.94
N PHE A 184 5.05 26.75 -1.02
CA PHE A 184 6.12 27.13 -0.08
C PHE A 184 7.42 27.49 -0.80
N SER A 185 7.61 28.79 -1.00
CA SER A 185 8.88 29.40 -1.39
C SER A 185 9.84 29.43 -0.19
N ASN A 186 10.76 28.46 -0.06
CA ASN A 186 12.20 28.75 0.16
C ASN A 186 13.11 27.58 0.57
N ASP A 187 12.65 26.43 1.05
CA ASP A 187 13.60 25.49 1.67
C ASP A 187 14.14 24.38 0.77
N GLN A 188 15.47 24.28 0.74
CA GLN A 188 16.33 23.43 -0.09
C GLN A 188 16.28 21.92 0.24
N THR A 189 15.30 21.42 1.00
CA THR A 189 15.56 20.23 1.82
C THR A 189 15.31 18.85 1.20
N THR A 190 14.95 18.69 -0.07
CA THR A 190 15.12 17.36 -0.71
C THR A 190 15.52 17.40 -2.20
N LEU A 191 16.79 17.71 -2.46
CA LEU A 191 17.46 17.59 -3.78
C LEU A 191 17.26 16.24 -4.50
N LEU A 192 16.93 15.18 -3.75
CA LEU A 192 16.80 13.81 -4.22
C LEU A 192 15.55 13.57 -5.09
N PHE A 193 14.44 14.27 -4.81
CA PHE A 193 13.21 14.20 -5.62
C PHE A 193 13.24 15.15 -6.83
N LEU A 194 14.16 16.10 -6.85
CA LEU A 194 14.32 17.07 -7.93
C LEU A 194 15.17 16.54 -9.10
N LYS A 195 16.13 15.64 -8.84
CA LYS A 195 16.99 15.05 -9.86
C LYS A 195 16.43 13.73 -10.37
N GLN A 196 15.73 13.78 -11.51
CA GLN A 196 15.08 12.63 -12.15
C GLN A 196 16.01 11.42 -12.35
N GLU A 197 17.30 11.64 -12.68
CA GLU A 197 18.26 10.56 -12.89
C GLU A 197 18.58 9.76 -11.62
N LEU A 198 18.72 10.45 -10.48
CA LEU A 198 18.97 9.79 -9.19
C LEU A 198 17.74 9.01 -8.74
N PHE A 199 16.55 9.61 -8.87
CA PHE A 199 15.29 8.94 -8.61
C PHE A 199 15.16 7.66 -9.43
N ASN A 200 15.42 7.74 -10.74
CA ASN A 200 15.37 6.61 -11.66
C ASN A 200 16.29 5.45 -11.25
N ARG A 201 17.53 5.76 -10.85
CA ARG A 201 18.51 4.75 -10.38
C ARG A 201 18.05 4.07 -9.10
N ILE A 202 17.57 4.85 -8.13
CA ILE A 202 17.08 4.31 -6.85
C ILE A 202 15.83 3.47 -7.08
N PHE A 203 14.89 3.95 -7.89
CA PHE A 203 13.67 3.23 -8.21
C PHE A 203 13.97 1.86 -8.84
N LEU A 204 14.88 1.82 -9.82
CA LEU A 204 15.31 0.56 -10.45
C LEU A 204 16.05 -0.33 -9.45
N GLY A 205 17.01 0.21 -8.70
CA GLY A 205 17.71 -0.56 -7.66
C GLY A 205 16.74 -1.18 -6.65
N LEU A 206 15.72 -0.43 -6.24
CA LEU A 206 14.71 -0.90 -5.30
C LEU A 206 13.78 -1.96 -5.90
N THR A 207 13.41 -1.85 -7.19
CA THR A 207 12.68 -2.94 -7.88
C THR A 207 13.46 -4.25 -7.87
N VAL A 208 14.76 -4.22 -8.20
CA VAL A 208 15.61 -5.42 -8.22
C VAL A 208 15.77 -5.98 -6.80
N LEU A 209 16.01 -5.10 -5.83
CA LEU A 209 16.15 -5.45 -4.41
C LEU A 209 14.90 -6.16 -3.87
N ILE A 210 13.70 -5.71 -4.25
CA ILE A 210 12.44 -6.38 -3.85
C ILE A 210 12.46 -7.84 -4.26
N TYR A 211 12.76 -8.17 -5.53
CA TYR A 211 12.76 -9.56 -5.98
C TYR A 211 13.86 -10.38 -5.31
N LEU A 212 15.05 -9.81 -5.16
CA LEU A 212 16.18 -10.49 -4.51
C LEU A 212 15.83 -10.84 -3.05
N ILE A 213 15.34 -9.87 -2.28
CA ILE A 213 14.93 -10.09 -0.88
C ILE A 213 13.74 -11.05 -0.80
N SER A 214 12.79 -10.95 -1.74
CA SER A 214 11.67 -11.89 -1.83
C SER A 214 12.16 -13.32 -1.96
N PHE A 215 13.10 -13.60 -2.87
CA PHE A 215 13.65 -14.95 -3.03
C PHE A 215 14.43 -15.42 -1.81
N ILE A 216 15.28 -14.56 -1.23
CA ILE A 216 16.03 -14.91 -0.01
C ILE A 216 15.09 -15.31 1.13
N ILE A 217 14.00 -14.55 1.32
CA ILE A 217 13.07 -14.77 2.43
C ILE A 217 12.07 -15.91 2.15
N PHE A 218 11.59 -16.03 0.90
CA PHE A 218 10.51 -16.95 0.56
C PHE A 218 10.99 -18.33 0.14
N ILE A 219 12.17 -18.50 -0.47
CA ILE A 219 12.66 -19.83 -0.87
C ILE A 219 12.76 -20.80 0.32
N PRO A 220 13.32 -20.41 1.49
CA PRO A 220 13.45 -21.34 2.62
C PRO A 220 12.12 -21.90 3.12
N THR A 221 11.02 -21.13 3.00
CA THR A 221 9.70 -21.56 3.47
C THR A 221 8.88 -22.20 2.35
N PHE A 222 8.80 -21.56 1.20
CA PHE A 222 7.83 -21.89 0.15
C PHE A 222 8.45 -22.66 -1.03
N ASN A 223 9.77 -22.84 -1.04
CA ASN A 223 10.52 -23.58 -2.05
C ASN A 223 10.10 -23.19 -3.48
N LYS A 224 9.58 -24.13 -4.29
CA LYS A 224 9.15 -23.90 -5.68
C LYS A 224 8.00 -22.90 -5.81
N LEU A 225 7.15 -22.74 -4.79
CA LEU A 225 6.04 -21.78 -4.84
C LEU A 225 6.56 -20.32 -4.87
N SER A 226 7.77 -20.05 -4.35
CA SER A 226 8.36 -18.70 -4.40
C SER A 226 8.47 -18.12 -5.81
N PHE A 227 8.56 -18.98 -6.84
CA PHE A 227 8.62 -18.57 -8.25
C PHE A 227 7.29 -17.96 -8.76
N ILE A 228 6.17 -18.12 -8.05
CA ILE A 228 4.90 -17.46 -8.40
C ILE A 228 5.06 -15.93 -8.39
N ILE A 229 5.98 -15.37 -7.60
CA ILE A 229 6.27 -13.92 -7.60
C ILE A 229 6.80 -13.43 -8.95
N LEU A 230 7.41 -14.29 -9.76
CA LEU A 230 7.84 -13.92 -11.12
C LEU A 230 6.67 -13.51 -12.02
N LEU A 231 5.44 -13.95 -11.72
CA LEU A 231 4.24 -13.51 -12.44
C LEU A 231 3.99 -11.99 -12.31
N THR A 232 4.64 -11.32 -11.35
CA THR A 232 4.54 -9.88 -11.13
C THR A 232 5.51 -9.07 -12.00
N ILE A 233 6.47 -9.73 -12.67
CA ILE A 233 7.49 -9.09 -13.52
C ILE A 233 6.88 -8.24 -14.65
N PRO A 234 5.85 -8.69 -15.39
CA PRO A 234 5.25 -7.86 -16.43
C PRO A 234 4.74 -6.51 -15.91
N PHE A 235 4.19 -6.48 -14.69
CA PHE A 235 3.75 -5.25 -14.03
C PHE A 235 4.94 -4.39 -13.58
N ALA A 236 6.01 -5.01 -13.06
CA ALA A 236 7.25 -4.32 -12.71
C ALA A 236 7.92 -3.68 -13.94
N LEU A 237 7.97 -4.38 -15.06
CA LEU A 237 8.50 -3.82 -16.32
C LEU A 237 7.63 -2.67 -16.82
N SER A 238 6.30 -2.77 -16.71
CA SER A 238 5.38 -1.69 -17.09
C SER A 238 5.59 -0.42 -16.26
N ILE A 239 5.77 -0.53 -14.93
CA ILE A 239 6.07 0.64 -14.08
C ILE A 239 7.45 1.24 -14.42
N ILE A 240 8.46 0.39 -14.63
CA ILE A 240 9.82 0.83 -14.98
C ILE A 240 9.78 1.61 -16.30
N GLN A 241 9.16 1.04 -17.34
CA GLN A 241 9.03 1.71 -18.63
C GLN A 241 8.26 3.03 -18.53
N SER A 242 7.15 3.08 -17.78
CA SER A 242 6.32 4.29 -17.70
C SER A 242 6.95 5.41 -16.86
N ILE A 243 7.69 5.06 -15.81
CA ILE A 243 8.31 6.02 -14.89
C ILE A 243 9.66 6.50 -15.43
N LEU A 244 10.47 5.60 -15.99
CA LEU A 244 11.79 5.92 -16.56
C LEU A 244 11.72 6.54 -17.96
N SER A 245 10.62 6.34 -18.71
CA SER A 245 10.50 6.89 -20.06
C SER A 245 10.55 8.43 -20.04
N THR A 246 11.48 8.96 -20.82
CA THR A 246 11.66 10.40 -21.09
C THR A 246 10.57 10.97 -22.00
N LYS A 247 9.75 10.12 -22.63
CA LYS A 247 8.64 10.58 -23.47
C LYS A 247 7.49 11.07 -22.58
N LYS A 248 7.16 12.36 -22.70
CA LYS A 248 6.08 13.08 -21.98
C LYS A 248 4.65 12.54 -22.22
N THR A 249 4.48 11.38 -22.86
CA THR A 249 3.19 10.93 -23.41
C THR A 249 2.26 10.26 -22.39
N VAL A 250 2.77 9.75 -21.27
CA VAL A 250 1.94 9.01 -20.29
C VAL A 250 1.44 9.95 -19.19
N PRO A 251 0.12 10.09 -19.00
CA PRO A 251 -0.43 10.97 -17.97
C PRO A 251 -0.11 10.45 -16.56
N THR A 252 0.14 11.38 -15.63
CA THR A 252 0.53 11.08 -14.23
C THR A 252 -0.45 10.15 -13.51
N LYS A 253 -1.75 10.32 -13.76
CA LYS A 253 -2.81 9.44 -13.22
C LYS A 253 -2.62 7.98 -13.64
N LEU A 254 -2.23 7.72 -14.90
CA LEU A 254 -1.97 6.34 -15.36
C LEU A 254 -0.72 5.77 -14.70
N LYS A 255 0.36 6.55 -14.55
CA LYS A 255 1.58 6.12 -13.84
C LYS A 255 1.27 5.72 -12.39
N GLN A 256 0.44 6.49 -11.68
CA GLN A 256 -0.02 6.14 -10.33
C GLN A 256 -0.82 4.83 -10.30
N ARG A 257 -1.72 4.62 -11.27
CA ARG A 257 -2.48 3.37 -11.37
C ARG A 257 -1.58 2.17 -11.62
N MET A 258 -0.56 2.30 -12.48
CA MET A 258 0.43 1.24 -12.72
C MET A 258 1.19 0.87 -11.44
N LEU A 259 1.59 1.85 -10.62
CA LEU A 259 2.22 1.60 -9.32
C LEU A 259 1.30 0.77 -8.40
N TYR A 260 0.02 1.14 -8.30
CA TYR A 260 -0.94 0.40 -7.49
C TYR A 260 -1.17 -1.03 -8.00
N ILE A 261 -1.30 -1.21 -9.32
CA ILE A 261 -1.48 -2.54 -9.93
C ILE A 261 -0.25 -3.43 -9.68
N TYR A 262 0.96 -2.88 -9.72
CA TYR A 262 2.15 -3.63 -9.34
C TYR A 262 2.08 -4.10 -7.88
N SER A 263 1.76 -3.21 -6.94
CA SER A 263 1.60 -3.62 -5.53
C SER A 263 0.48 -4.64 -5.35
N ILE A 264 -0.69 -4.43 -5.95
CA ILE A 264 -1.81 -5.38 -5.85
C ILE A 264 -1.42 -6.74 -6.40
N SER A 265 -0.79 -6.79 -7.58
CA SER A 265 -0.37 -8.06 -8.18
C SER A 265 0.68 -8.77 -7.32
N PHE A 266 1.58 -8.04 -6.67
CA PHE A 266 2.55 -8.61 -5.74
C PHE A 266 1.90 -9.20 -4.49
N PHE A 267 1.00 -8.47 -3.84
CA PHE A 267 0.25 -8.98 -2.68
C PHE A 267 -0.63 -10.18 -3.06
N ILE A 268 -1.25 -10.17 -4.24
CA ILE A 268 -2.03 -11.31 -4.74
C ILE A 268 -1.12 -12.52 -4.99
N ALA A 269 0.03 -12.34 -5.66
CA ALA A 269 0.97 -13.42 -5.90
C ALA A 269 1.44 -14.06 -4.59
N PHE A 270 1.77 -13.25 -3.58
CA PHE A 270 2.13 -13.75 -2.26
C PHE A 270 0.95 -14.44 -1.55
N SER A 271 -0.26 -13.91 -1.70
CA SER A 271 -1.47 -14.53 -1.17
C SER A 271 -1.78 -15.88 -1.81
N ILE A 272 -1.51 -16.05 -3.11
CA ILE A 272 -1.62 -17.34 -3.81
C ILE A 272 -0.58 -18.33 -3.28
N ILE A 273 0.67 -17.89 -3.05
CA ILE A 273 1.71 -18.72 -2.43
C ILE A 273 1.23 -19.24 -1.08
N LEU A 274 0.71 -18.35 -0.22
CA LEU A 274 0.18 -18.74 1.09
C LEU A 274 -0.99 -19.70 0.98
N PHE A 275 -1.94 -19.43 0.07
CA PHE A 275 -3.10 -20.30 -0.13
C PHE A 275 -2.68 -21.72 -0.50
N VAL A 276 -1.80 -21.90 -1.49
CA VAL A 276 -1.32 -23.22 -1.94
C VAL A 276 -0.41 -23.89 -0.91
N HIS A 277 0.26 -23.12 -0.05
CA HIS A 277 1.11 -23.69 0.99
C HIS A 277 0.29 -24.25 2.18
N ILE A 278 -0.86 -23.64 2.47
CA ILE A 278 -1.69 -23.98 3.64
C ILE A 278 -2.75 -25.03 3.31
N PHE A 279 -3.34 -24.95 2.11
CA PHE A 279 -4.44 -25.81 1.64
C PHE A 279 -3.98 -26.75 0.53
#